data_AF-A0A518AQE7-F1
#
_entry.id   AF-A0A518AQE7-F1
#
_cell.length_a   1.000
_cell.length_b   1.000
_cell.length_c   1.000
_cell.angle_alpha   90.00
_cell.angle_beta   90.00
_cell.angle_gamma   90.00
#
_symmetry.space_group_name_H-M   'P 1'
#
loop_
_entity.id
_entity.type
_entity.pdbx_description
1 polymer ?
#
loop_
_entity_poly.entity_id
_entity_poly.type
_entity_poly.pdbx_seq_one_letter_code
_entity_poly.pdbx_strand_id
1 'polypeptide(L)'
;MRSPLDAMAAKILRRGQGMLAVSLGCLLLAAVGCTGPRQWISNGFKVGPNYCPPSTPVAQGWIDADDERVIGDPVDAAAWWSNSFRDPVLNELVAEAYSQNLTLRQAGSRIMQARALRAIQIGELFPQQQTASADYSHNLTTGSGFDRHFSSWRGAFQLAWEIDFWGRYRRAVEAADADLDATMFDYGDVVVTLIADVASTYIEIRTLQKRLELVKLNVESQKQTYEITEIRFEGGESSDVDVQQAKSSYVQTAALVPQVEINLRQAQNRLCVLMGMPPENILDMLGEGDIPTVEPEIVLGIPAATLLQRPDVRRAERLVAAQSAFIGVAEADFYPRITLSGTVGRSANQFKDLFRSGSGFGSVGPSVDWNVLNYGRILNRVRFEDARFQELVYAYQQSVLNANLEAENAIVRFLKSQELLRLQLEAAEAADLTNKLITEKFVAGDQIDFNRVFGVQNTKTQQEVAAAAAKGEVAQGVVEIYRALGGGWPSPYLNTPPAVPAAPVDTPTDAEEIQVPAAELPPAAEPDLQNPLDQLEQ
;
A
#
# COMPACT_ATOMS: atom_id res chain seq x y z
N MET A 1 64.90 47.04 -22.71
CA MET A 1 64.12 46.64 -23.89
C MET A 1 64.10 45.11 -23.94
N ARG A 2 62.98 44.47 -23.55
CA ARG A 2 62.80 43.02 -23.75
C ARG A 2 62.28 42.80 -25.17
N SER A 3 62.83 41.83 -25.88
CA SER A 3 62.54 41.62 -27.30
C SER A 3 61.06 41.21 -27.51
N PRO A 4 60.42 41.63 -28.61
CA PRO A 4 59.04 41.22 -28.92
C PRO A 4 58.89 39.71 -29.18
N LEU A 5 59.99 38.97 -29.39
CA LEU A 5 60.01 37.52 -29.59
C LEU A 5 59.79 36.75 -28.26
N ASP A 6 60.30 37.26 -27.13
CA ASP A 6 60.14 36.61 -25.82
C ASP A 6 58.70 36.67 -25.29
N ALA A 7 57.98 37.76 -25.60
CA ALA A 7 56.57 37.92 -25.25
C ALA A 7 55.64 37.02 -26.06
N MET A 8 56.03 36.68 -27.29
CA MET A 8 55.25 35.81 -28.18
C MET A 8 55.44 34.33 -27.85
N ALA A 9 56.65 33.91 -27.50
CA ALA A 9 56.96 32.56 -27.03
C ALA A 9 56.23 32.20 -25.71
N ALA A 10 56.19 33.13 -24.74
CA ALA A 10 55.48 32.93 -23.48
C ALA A 10 53.94 32.82 -23.65
N LYS A 11 53.37 33.48 -24.67
CA LYS A 11 51.93 33.47 -24.97
C LYS A 11 51.50 32.18 -25.70
N ILE A 12 52.39 31.60 -26.51
CA ILE A 12 52.19 30.31 -27.20
C ILE A 12 52.37 29.14 -26.22
N LEU A 13 53.36 29.20 -25.32
CA LEU A 13 53.55 28.19 -24.26
C LEU A 13 52.38 28.16 -23.26
N ARG A 14 51.81 29.32 -22.87
CA ARG A 14 50.61 29.38 -22.00
C ARG A 14 49.33 28.85 -22.66
N ARG A 15 49.14 29.10 -23.96
CA ARG A 15 48.00 28.54 -24.72
C ARG A 15 48.15 27.04 -24.97
N GLY A 16 49.36 26.57 -25.24
CA GLY A 16 49.69 25.14 -25.40
C GLY A 16 49.53 24.34 -24.11
N GLN A 17 49.97 24.88 -22.97
CA GLN A 17 49.78 24.24 -21.65
C GLN A 17 48.32 24.20 -21.20
N GLY A 18 47.53 25.25 -21.49
CA GLY A 18 46.09 25.24 -21.23
C GLY A 18 45.33 24.22 -22.09
N MET A 19 45.65 24.12 -23.38
CA MET A 19 45.05 23.10 -24.26
C MET A 19 45.51 21.68 -23.91
N LEU A 20 46.79 21.47 -23.56
CA LEU A 20 47.28 20.16 -23.15
C LEU A 20 46.67 19.70 -21.83
N ALA A 21 46.53 20.59 -20.83
CA ALA A 21 45.90 20.27 -19.55
C ALA A 21 44.40 19.94 -19.71
N VAL A 22 43.69 20.66 -20.59
CA VAL A 22 42.29 20.37 -20.92
C VAL A 22 42.17 19.05 -21.68
N SER A 23 43.06 18.76 -22.64
CA SER A 23 43.03 17.49 -23.38
C SER A 23 43.45 16.28 -22.54
N LEU A 24 44.41 16.43 -21.63
CA LEU A 24 44.82 15.37 -20.69
C LEU A 24 43.73 15.11 -19.64
N GLY A 25 43.07 16.17 -19.18
CA GLY A 25 41.89 16.09 -18.31
C GLY A 25 40.73 15.36 -18.98
N CYS A 26 40.41 15.67 -20.25
CA CYS A 26 39.38 14.96 -21.01
C CYS A 26 39.72 13.47 -21.26
N LEU A 27 40.99 13.14 -21.49
CA LEU A 27 41.44 11.74 -21.66
C LEU A 27 41.38 10.94 -20.35
N LEU A 28 41.68 11.57 -19.21
CA LEU A 28 41.54 10.95 -17.88
C LEU A 28 40.07 10.82 -17.45
N LEU A 29 39.22 11.80 -17.77
CA LEU A 29 37.78 11.76 -17.51
C LEU A 29 37.06 10.67 -18.33
N ALA A 30 37.56 10.35 -19.53
CA ALA A 30 37.02 9.29 -20.39
C ALA A 30 37.51 7.87 -20.02
N ALA A 31 38.60 7.74 -19.26
CA ALA A 31 39.19 6.45 -18.92
C ALA A 31 38.72 5.87 -17.58
N VAL A 32 38.08 6.67 -16.73
CA VAL A 32 37.75 6.29 -15.33
C VAL A 32 36.25 6.07 -15.11
N GLY A 33 35.38 6.62 -15.95
CA GLY A 33 33.92 6.47 -15.83
C GLY A 33 33.30 5.52 -16.86
N CYS A 34 32.20 4.87 -16.50
CA CYS A 34 31.46 3.94 -17.36
C CYS A 34 30.65 4.66 -18.47
N THR A 35 30.37 5.96 -18.32
CA THR A 35 29.58 6.74 -19.28
C THR A 35 30.49 7.51 -20.25
N GLY A 36 30.43 7.17 -21.53
CA GLY A 36 31.19 7.87 -22.58
C GLY A 36 30.62 9.26 -22.92
N PRO A 37 31.41 10.18 -23.52
CA PRO A 37 30.96 11.56 -23.80
C PRO A 37 29.69 11.65 -24.67
N ARG A 38 29.55 10.76 -25.67
CA ARG A 38 28.33 10.71 -26.51
C ARG A 38 27.11 10.28 -25.71
N GLN A 39 27.28 9.30 -24.82
CA GLN A 39 26.22 8.79 -23.95
C GLN A 39 25.81 9.83 -22.91
N TRP A 40 26.78 10.53 -22.32
CA TRP A 40 26.51 11.64 -21.39
C TRP A 40 25.67 12.73 -22.05
N ILE A 41 25.98 13.11 -23.31
CA ILE A 41 25.17 14.07 -24.07
C ILE A 41 23.76 13.50 -24.36
N SER A 42 23.65 12.25 -24.82
CA SER A 42 22.33 11.64 -25.09
C SER A 42 21.47 11.50 -23.83
N ASN A 43 22.10 11.36 -22.67
CA ASN A 43 21.44 11.29 -21.36
C ASN A 43 21.05 12.68 -20.81
N GLY A 44 21.22 13.76 -21.58
CA GLY A 44 20.94 15.12 -21.13
C GLY A 44 21.95 15.64 -20.11
N PHE A 45 23.23 15.32 -20.31
CA PHE A 45 24.34 15.66 -19.42
C PHE A 45 24.26 14.96 -18.05
N LYS A 46 23.83 13.69 -18.02
CA LYS A 46 23.79 12.85 -16.84
C LYS A 46 24.63 11.59 -17.04
N VAL A 47 25.42 11.22 -16.03
CA VAL A 47 26.12 9.93 -16.01
C VAL A 47 25.18 8.81 -15.53
N GLY A 48 25.58 7.55 -15.73
CA GLY A 48 24.77 6.38 -15.41
C GLY A 48 23.79 5.96 -16.51
N PRO A 49 23.15 4.80 -16.32
CA PRO A 49 22.18 4.27 -17.26
C PRO A 49 20.92 5.17 -17.32
N ASN A 50 20.23 5.15 -18.45
CA ASN A 50 18.83 5.59 -18.50
C ASN A 50 17.95 4.37 -18.25
N TYR A 51 16.87 4.60 -17.52
CA TYR A 51 15.90 3.55 -17.26
C TYR A 51 15.24 3.08 -18.57
N CYS A 52 15.16 1.76 -18.72
CA CYS A 52 14.34 1.07 -19.71
C CYS A 52 13.52 0.00 -18.96
N PRO A 53 12.22 -0.13 -19.24
CA PRO A 53 11.40 -1.19 -18.64
C PRO A 53 12.03 -2.58 -18.86
N PRO A 54 12.22 -3.39 -17.81
CA PRO A 54 12.76 -4.74 -17.97
C PRO A 54 11.78 -5.62 -18.74
N SER A 55 12.30 -6.48 -19.61
CA SER A 55 11.46 -7.49 -20.28
C SER A 55 10.96 -8.51 -19.26
N THR A 56 9.65 -8.75 -19.23
CA THR A 56 9.00 -9.73 -18.36
C THR A 56 8.20 -10.73 -19.20
N PRO A 57 8.29 -12.04 -18.91
CA PRO A 57 7.39 -13.00 -19.53
C PRO A 57 5.97 -12.74 -19.02
N VAL A 58 5.04 -12.50 -19.93
CA VAL A 58 3.60 -12.38 -19.65
C VAL A 58 2.89 -13.46 -20.44
N ALA A 59 1.86 -14.07 -19.87
CA ALA A 59 1.01 -15.00 -20.59
C ALA A 59 0.37 -14.30 -21.81
N GLN A 60 0.27 -15.02 -22.94
CA GLN A 60 -0.33 -14.45 -24.16
C GLN A 60 -1.86 -14.39 -24.11
N GLY A 61 -2.48 -15.22 -23.27
CA GLY A 61 -3.91 -15.30 -23.02
C GLY A 61 -4.18 -16.13 -21.76
N TRP A 62 -5.44 -16.15 -21.33
CA TRP A 62 -5.89 -16.93 -20.17
C TRP A 62 -6.04 -18.41 -20.53
N ILE A 63 -5.81 -19.31 -19.58
CA ILE A 63 -5.96 -20.76 -19.81
C ILE A 63 -7.41 -21.11 -20.18
N ASP A 64 -8.37 -20.56 -19.45
CA ASP A 64 -9.81 -20.80 -19.64
C ASP A 64 -10.49 -19.76 -20.55
N ALA A 65 -9.73 -19.09 -21.44
CA ALA A 65 -10.24 -18.03 -22.32
C ALA A 65 -11.34 -18.51 -23.30
N ASP A 66 -11.37 -19.81 -23.62
CA ASP A 66 -12.33 -20.41 -24.55
C ASP A 66 -13.66 -20.84 -23.88
N ASP A 67 -13.81 -20.67 -22.55
CA ASP A 67 -15.07 -20.97 -21.86
C ASP A 67 -16.15 -19.97 -22.29
N GLU A 68 -17.34 -20.44 -22.66
CA GLU A 68 -18.44 -19.60 -23.16
C GLU A 68 -18.90 -18.53 -22.16
N ARG A 69 -18.64 -18.72 -20.86
CA ARG A 69 -18.97 -17.76 -19.79
C ARG A 69 -17.94 -16.64 -19.69
N VAL A 70 -16.83 -16.72 -20.40
CA VAL A 70 -15.76 -15.72 -20.48
C VAL A 70 -15.99 -14.86 -21.72
N ILE A 71 -16.56 -13.68 -21.53
CA ILE A 71 -16.86 -12.76 -22.64
C ILE A 71 -15.67 -11.84 -22.90
N GLY A 72 -15.30 -11.67 -24.17
CA GLY A 72 -14.17 -10.86 -24.62
C GLY A 72 -14.40 -9.35 -24.73
N ASP A 73 -15.55 -8.82 -24.29
CA ASP A 73 -15.90 -7.42 -24.48
C ASP A 73 -15.15 -6.48 -23.52
N PRO A 74 -14.74 -5.26 -23.93
CA PRO A 74 -14.02 -4.34 -23.06
C PRO A 74 -14.84 -3.99 -21.82
N VAL A 75 -14.33 -4.33 -20.64
CA VAL A 75 -14.94 -3.95 -19.36
C VAL A 75 -14.48 -2.55 -18.98
N ASP A 76 -15.42 -1.68 -18.60
CA ASP A 76 -15.09 -0.50 -17.81
C ASP A 76 -14.71 -0.94 -16.40
N ALA A 77 -13.43 -1.25 -16.22
CA ALA A 77 -12.92 -1.79 -14.99
C ALA A 77 -13.18 -0.85 -13.79
N ALA A 78 -13.31 0.45 -14.02
CA ALA A 78 -13.43 1.49 -13.00
C ALA A 78 -14.76 1.42 -12.21
N ALA A 79 -15.86 1.04 -12.87
CA ALA A 79 -17.20 0.95 -12.25
C ALA A 79 -17.80 -0.47 -12.26
N TRP A 80 -16.99 -1.47 -12.62
CA TRP A 80 -17.48 -2.82 -12.91
C TRP A 80 -18.25 -3.45 -11.75
N TRP A 81 -17.74 -3.44 -10.52
CA TRP A 81 -18.40 -4.08 -9.37
C TRP A 81 -19.79 -3.49 -9.05
N SER A 82 -19.98 -2.17 -9.25
CA SER A 82 -21.27 -1.51 -9.05
C SER A 82 -22.31 -2.00 -10.08
N ASN A 83 -21.87 -2.20 -11.32
CA ASN A 83 -22.70 -2.72 -12.40
C ASN A 83 -22.94 -4.23 -12.31
N SER A 84 -21.98 -4.99 -11.74
CA SER A 84 -22.06 -6.44 -11.57
C SER A 84 -23.01 -6.86 -10.45
N PHE A 85 -22.96 -6.21 -9.28
CA PHE A 85 -23.81 -6.58 -8.15
C PHE A 85 -25.15 -5.85 -8.11
N ARG A 86 -25.22 -4.62 -8.66
CA ARG A 86 -26.40 -3.75 -8.63
C ARG A 86 -27.00 -3.59 -7.22
N ASP A 87 -26.15 -3.62 -6.20
CA ASP A 87 -26.54 -3.51 -4.79
C ASP A 87 -26.21 -2.09 -4.27
N PRO A 88 -27.24 -1.26 -4.00
CA PRO A 88 -27.03 0.12 -3.54
C PRO A 88 -26.40 0.19 -2.14
N VAL A 89 -26.68 -0.76 -1.25
CA VAL A 89 -26.11 -0.80 0.10
C VAL A 89 -24.61 -1.06 0.00
N LEU A 90 -24.20 -2.02 -0.84
CA LEU A 90 -22.78 -2.26 -1.10
C LEU A 90 -22.08 -1.01 -1.66
N ASN A 91 -22.74 -0.29 -2.56
CA ASN A 91 -22.20 0.94 -3.13
C ASN A 91 -21.94 2.01 -2.06
N GLU A 92 -22.87 2.19 -1.14
CA GLU A 92 -22.75 3.14 -0.02
C GLU A 92 -21.64 2.75 0.95
N LEU A 93 -21.56 1.46 1.32
CA LEU A 93 -20.50 0.96 2.22
C LEU A 93 -19.10 1.18 1.64
N VAL A 94 -18.92 0.95 0.35
CA VAL A 94 -17.63 1.18 -0.33
C VAL A 94 -17.30 2.68 -0.37
N ALA A 95 -18.28 3.54 -0.65
CA ALA A 95 -18.07 4.99 -0.65
C ALA A 95 -17.69 5.50 0.75
N GLU A 96 -18.37 5.03 1.79
CA GLU A 96 -18.07 5.39 3.18
C GLU A 96 -16.66 4.92 3.55
N ALA A 97 -16.33 3.66 3.27
CA ALA A 97 -15.00 3.12 3.54
C ALA A 97 -13.90 3.89 2.79
N TYR A 98 -14.10 4.25 1.52
CA TYR A 98 -13.14 5.07 0.78
C TYR A 98 -12.91 6.44 1.45
N SER A 99 -13.95 7.03 2.04
CA SER A 99 -13.85 8.36 2.67
C SER A 99 -13.23 8.33 4.09
N GLN A 100 -13.47 7.27 4.87
CA GLN A 100 -13.10 7.22 6.28
C GLN A 100 -11.94 6.28 6.61
N ASN A 101 -11.63 5.30 5.75
CA ASN A 101 -10.66 4.25 6.08
C ASN A 101 -9.28 4.82 6.44
N LEU A 102 -8.79 4.45 7.62
CA LEU A 102 -7.54 4.98 8.17
C LEU A 102 -6.31 4.47 7.42
N THR A 103 -6.31 3.23 6.92
CA THR A 103 -5.21 2.68 6.10
C THR A 103 -5.07 3.45 4.79
N LEU A 104 -6.20 3.80 4.15
CA LEU A 104 -6.19 4.63 2.94
C LEU A 104 -5.69 6.05 3.23
N ARG A 105 -6.09 6.66 4.36
CA ARG A 105 -5.55 7.96 4.80
C ARG A 105 -4.05 7.90 5.05
N GLN A 106 -3.54 6.83 5.66
CA GLN A 106 -2.10 6.62 5.81
C GLN A 106 -1.38 6.56 4.46
N ALA A 107 -1.93 5.85 3.48
CA ALA A 107 -1.39 5.80 2.12
C ALA A 107 -1.39 7.19 1.46
N GLY A 108 -2.46 7.99 1.64
CA GLY A 108 -2.51 9.38 1.20
C GLY A 108 -1.41 10.25 1.84
N SER A 109 -1.16 10.09 3.14
CA SER A 109 -0.07 10.77 3.85
C SER A 109 1.32 10.36 3.33
N ARG A 110 1.52 9.10 2.91
CA ARG A 110 2.78 8.66 2.28
C ARG A 110 3.03 9.39 0.96
N ILE A 111 2.00 9.68 0.17
CA ILE A 111 2.14 10.51 -1.05
C ILE A 111 2.65 11.92 -0.67
N MET A 112 2.12 12.54 0.39
CA MET A 112 2.59 13.85 0.84
C MET A 112 4.05 13.80 1.29
N GLN A 113 4.46 12.74 2.00
CA GLN A 113 5.85 12.50 2.38
C GLN A 113 6.75 12.36 1.14
N ALA A 114 6.36 11.55 0.15
CA ALA A 114 7.11 11.37 -1.09
C ALA A 114 7.25 12.68 -1.89
N ARG A 115 6.19 13.51 -1.94
CA ARG A 115 6.24 14.85 -2.54
C ARG A 115 7.21 15.78 -1.82
N ALA A 116 7.23 15.75 -0.49
CA ALA A 116 8.16 16.54 0.31
C ALA A 116 9.62 16.08 0.10
N LEU A 117 9.87 14.77 0.09
CA LEU A 117 11.20 14.21 -0.20
C LEU A 117 11.68 14.58 -1.61
N ARG A 118 10.80 14.50 -2.61
CA ARG A 118 11.07 15.00 -3.96
C ARG A 118 11.43 16.48 -3.97
N ALA A 119 10.68 17.31 -3.24
CA ALA A 119 10.96 18.74 -3.14
C ALA A 119 12.32 19.02 -2.46
N ILE A 120 12.69 18.24 -1.43
CA ILE A 120 14.03 18.30 -0.81
C ILE A 120 15.12 18.00 -1.85
N GLN A 121 14.96 16.94 -2.65
CA GLN A 121 15.93 16.60 -3.71
C GLN A 121 16.01 17.69 -4.80
N ILE A 122 14.91 18.36 -5.13
CA ILE A 122 14.93 19.52 -6.03
C ILE A 122 15.67 20.69 -5.39
N GLY A 123 15.51 20.90 -4.08
CA GLY A 123 16.25 21.88 -3.30
C GLY A 123 17.77 21.73 -3.41
N GLU A 124 18.26 20.49 -3.50
CA GLU A 124 19.68 20.17 -3.66
C GLU A 124 20.26 20.61 -5.03
N LEU A 125 19.45 21.06 -5.99
CA LEU A 125 19.94 21.71 -7.22
C LEU A 125 20.45 23.14 -6.96
N PHE A 126 20.04 23.75 -5.85
CA PHE A 126 20.42 25.10 -5.42
C PHE A 126 21.59 25.03 -4.41
N PRO A 127 22.15 26.17 -3.95
CA PRO A 127 23.26 26.15 -2.99
C PRO A 127 22.95 25.31 -1.74
N GLN A 128 23.68 24.21 -1.59
CA GLN A 128 23.41 23.18 -0.58
C GLN A 128 23.83 23.65 0.82
N GLN A 129 24.74 24.61 0.92
CA GLN A 129 25.10 25.24 2.19
C GLN A 129 24.82 26.73 2.13
N GLN A 130 24.01 27.22 3.07
CA GLN A 130 23.70 28.62 3.27
C GLN A 130 23.64 28.87 4.78
N THR A 131 24.72 29.42 5.34
CA THR A 131 24.86 29.57 6.79
C THR A 131 25.16 31.01 7.12
N ALA A 132 24.42 31.56 8.08
CA ALA A 132 24.82 32.78 8.77
C ALA A 132 25.33 32.39 10.16
N SER A 133 26.57 32.72 10.46
CA SER A 133 27.21 32.40 11.74
C SER A 133 27.70 33.67 12.42
N ALA A 134 27.55 33.74 13.74
CA ALA A 134 28.20 34.72 14.58
C ALA A 134 28.96 33.99 15.68
N ASP A 135 30.23 34.35 15.88
CA ASP A 135 31.09 33.72 16.86
C ASP A 135 31.92 34.78 17.62
N TYR A 136 32.17 34.47 18.89
CA TYR A 136 33.11 35.17 19.75
C TYR A 136 34.10 34.16 20.30
N SER A 137 35.38 34.46 20.17
CA SER A 137 36.44 33.70 20.82
C SER A 137 37.42 34.63 21.52
N HIS A 138 37.91 34.22 22.68
CA HIS A 138 39.04 34.86 23.34
C HIS A 138 40.25 33.94 23.22
N ASN A 139 41.30 34.43 22.58
CA ASN A 139 42.43 33.61 22.15
C ASN A 139 43.70 34.04 22.88
N LEU A 140 44.50 33.05 23.26
CA LEU A 140 45.86 33.21 23.77
C LEU A 140 46.83 32.59 22.77
N THR A 141 47.71 33.39 22.16
CA THR A 141 48.74 32.90 21.24
C THR A 141 50.13 32.94 21.86
N THR A 142 50.92 31.88 21.67
CA THR A 142 52.32 31.81 22.09
C THR A 142 53.24 32.15 20.90
N GLY A 143 54.21 33.04 21.11
CA GLY A 143 55.09 33.57 20.05
C GLY A 143 55.57 35.01 20.32
N SER A 144 56.39 35.57 19.44
CA SER A 144 56.78 37.00 19.45
C SER A 144 56.23 37.72 18.22
N GLY A 145 55.69 38.94 18.42
CA GLY A 145 55.30 39.85 17.33
C GLY A 145 53.88 40.44 17.36
N PHE A 146 52.97 40.00 18.23
CA PHE A 146 51.59 40.52 18.32
C PHE A 146 51.04 40.51 19.76
N ASP A 147 49.87 41.14 19.95
CA ASP A 147 49.12 41.09 21.21
C ASP A 147 48.75 39.63 21.54
N ARG A 148 49.14 39.17 22.73
CA ARG A 148 49.08 37.75 23.10
C ARG A 148 47.67 37.31 23.48
N HIS A 149 46.86 38.25 23.96
CA HIS A 149 45.48 38.03 24.33
C HIS A 149 44.63 38.88 23.41
N PHE A 150 43.80 38.26 22.59
CA PHE A 150 42.90 39.01 21.74
C PHE A 150 41.55 38.34 21.67
N SER A 151 40.52 39.17 21.65
CA SER A 151 39.18 38.71 21.32
C SER A 151 39.03 38.69 19.80
N SER A 152 38.19 37.81 19.27
CA SER A 152 37.76 37.79 17.88
C SER A 152 36.25 37.75 17.87
N TRP A 153 35.63 38.82 17.37
CA TRP A 153 34.21 38.91 17.08
C TRP A 153 34.04 38.75 15.58
N ARG A 154 33.28 37.73 15.16
CA ARG A 154 33.09 37.42 13.75
C ARG A 154 31.63 37.19 13.45
N GLY A 155 31.15 37.81 12.37
CA GLY A 155 29.87 37.51 11.76
C GLY A 155 30.12 37.18 10.29
N ALA A 156 29.59 36.08 9.79
CA ALA A 156 29.82 35.63 8.43
C ALA A 156 28.56 35.01 7.84
N PHE A 157 28.41 35.18 6.53
CA PHE A 157 27.52 34.41 5.70
C PHE A 157 28.36 33.57 4.74
N GLN A 158 28.11 32.27 4.73
CA GLN A 158 28.77 31.29 3.89
C GLN A 158 27.76 30.68 2.92
N LEU A 159 28.16 30.55 1.67
CA LEU A 159 27.39 29.90 0.62
C LEU A 159 28.27 28.88 -0.09
N ALA A 160 27.80 27.66 -0.30
CA ALA A 160 28.47 26.66 -1.14
C ALA A 160 27.45 26.01 -2.07
N TRP A 161 27.82 25.92 -3.36
CA TRP A 161 27.00 25.32 -4.40
C TRP A 161 27.80 24.37 -5.28
N GLU A 162 27.55 23.08 -5.16
CA GLU A 162 28.07 22.07 -6.08
C GLU A 162 27.30 22.16 -7.40
N ILE A 163 28.01 22.50 -8.47
CA ILE A 163 27.44 22.58 -9.81
C ILE A 163 27.21 21.16 -10.31
N ASP A 164 25.95 20.85 -10.66
CA ASP A 164 25.53 19.52 -11.09
C ASP A 164 25.96 19.17 -12.53
N PHE A 165 27.26 19.25 -12.81
CA PHE A 165 27.82 19.03 -14.15
C PHE A 165 27.60 17.59 -14.65
N TRP A 166 27.76 16.61 -13.76
CA TRP A 166 27.64 15.18 -14.09
C TRP A 166 26.22 14.63 -13.91
N GLY A 167 25.29 15.43 -13.37
CA GLY A 167 23.90 15.02 -13.22
C GLY A 167 23.61 14.23 -11.94
N ARG A 168 24.46 14.29 -10.90
CA ARG A 168 24.25 13.63 -9.61
C ARG A 168 22.91 14.03 -8.99
N TYR A 169 22.67 15.34 -8.86
CA TYR A 169 21.45 15.85 -8.24
C TYR A 169 20.24 15.67 -9.16
N ARG A 170 20.43 15.86 -10.48
CA ARG A 170 19.37 15.55 -11.46
C ARG A 170 18.97 14.07 -11.48
N ARG A 171 19.90 13.13 -11.24
CA ARG A 171 19.59 11.70 -11.05
C ARG A 171 18.91 11.43 -9.71
N ALA A 172 19.30 12.12 -8.63
CA ALA A 172 18.60 12.02 -7.35
C ALA A 172 17.14 12.52 -7.43
N VAL A 173 16.88 13.59 -8.18
CA VAL A 173 15.52 14.06 -8.48
C VAL A 173 14.75 13.02 -9.32
N GLU A 174 15.38 12.44 -10.34
CA GLU A 174 14.79 11.38 -11.17
C GLU A 174 14.42 10.13 -10.34
N ALA A 175 15.25 9.76 -9.35
CA ALA A 175 14.94 8.70 -8.40
C ALA A 175 13.72 9.06 -7.54
N ALA A 176 13.69 10.28 -6.98
CA ALA A 176 12.57 10.74 -6.16
C ALA A 176 11.26 10.92 -6.95
N ASP A 177 11.34 11.25 -8.24
CA ASP A 177 10.20 11.26 -9.15
C ASP A 177 9.61 9.84 -9.28
N ALA A 178 10.46 8.85 -9.54
CA ALA A 178 10.04 7.45 -9.66
C ALA A 178 9.51 6.86 -8.34
N ASP A 179 10.10 7.21 -7.19
CA ASP A 179 9.59 6.82 -5.87
C ASP A 179 8.23 7.45 -5.56
N LEU A 180 8.01 8.70 -5.99
CA LEU A 180 6.70 9.34 -5.90
C LEU A 180 5.66 8.61 -6.77
N ASP A 181 6.01 8.27 -8.01
CA ASP A 181 5.17 7.43 -8.88
C ASP A 181 4.86 6.08 -8.22
N ALA A 182 5.86 5.40 -7.64
CA ALA A 182 5.67 4.14 -6.93
C ALA A 182 4.69 4.29 -5.76
N THR A 183 4.78 5.39 -5.01
CA THR A 183 3.88 5.69 -3.88
C THR A 183 2.45 6.00 -4.35
N MET A 184 2.28 6.60 -5.52
CA MET A 184 0.96 6.82 -6.12
C MET A 184 0.30 5.50 -6.54
N PHE A 185 1.09 4.55 -7.07
CA PHE A 185 0.59 3.20 -7.35
C PHE A 185 0.35 2.37 -6.08
N ASP A 186 1.16 2.53 -5.03
CA ASP A 186 0.92 1.94 -3.70
C ASP A 186 -0.45 2.35 -3.13
N TYR A 187 -0.79 3.64 -3.26
CA TYR A 187 -2.12 4.13 -2.89
C TYR A 187 -3.22 3.44 -3.68
N GLY A 188 -3.02 3.22 -4.98
CA GLY A 188 -3.98 2.48 -5.80
C GLY A 188 -4.19 1.04 -5.40
N ASP A 189 -3.12 0.35 -5.01
CA ASP A 189 -3.19 -1.01 -4.49
C ASP A 189 -4.00 -1.09 -3.19
N VAL A 190 -3.81 -0.11 -2.29
CA VAL A 190 -4.60 0.02 -1.06
C VAL A 190 -6.09 0.28 -1.37
N VAL A 191 -6.41 1.11 -2.38
CA VAL A 191 -7.80 1.33 -2.81
C VAL A 191 -8.44 0.04 -3.30
N VAL A 192 -7.79 -0.67 -4.22
CA VAL A 192 -8.32 -1.92 -4.78
C VAL A 192 -8.53 -2.97 -3.70
N THR A 193 -7.56 -3.10 -2.79
CA THR A 193 -7.63 -4.02 -1.65
C THR A 193 -8.80 -3.68 -0.72
N LEU A 194 -8.93 -2.41 -0.33
CA LEU A 194 -10.00 -1.92 0.54
C LEU A 194 -11.39 -2.20 -0.04
N ILE A 195 -11.61 -1.85 -1.32
CA ILE A 195 -12.90 -2.09 -1.99
C ILE A 195 -13.23 -3.59 -1.97
N ALA A 196 -12.25 -4.42 -2.31
CA ALA A 196 -12.46 -5.87 -2.34
C ALA A 196 -12.68 -6.46 -0.93
N ASP A 197 -12.02 -5.94 0.12
CA ASP A 197 -12.23 -6.39 1.50
C ASP A 197 -13.62 -6.00 2.03
N VAL A 198 -14.10 -4.79 1.70
CA VAL A 198 -15.45 -4.32 2.02
C VAL A 198 -16.49 -5.20 1.33
N ALA A 199 -16.35 -5.41 0.02
CA ALA A 199 -17.28 -6.25 -0.75
C ALA A 199 -17.30 -7.69 -0.25
N SER A 200 -16.12 -8.29 -0.03
CA SER A 200 -16.00 -9.67 0.49
C SER A 200 -16.62 -9.80 1.88
N THR A 201 -16.39 -8.84 2.76
CA THR A 201 -16.96 -8.83 4.12
C THR A 201 -18.48 -8.65 4.07
N TYR A 202 -19.00 -7.79 3.20
CA TYR A 202 -20.44 -7.59 3.02
C TYR A 202 -21.12 -8.86 2.49
N ILE A 203 -20.55 -9.52 1.49
CA ILE A 203 -21.05 -10.80 0.95
C ILE A 203 -21.03 -11.89 2.04
N GLU A 204 -19.98 -11.94 2.86
CA GLU A 204 -19.91 -12.87 4.00
C GLU A 204 -21.02 -12.59 5.03
N ILE A 205 -21.28 -11.32 5.36
CA ILE A 205 -22.39 -10.92 6.24
C ILE A 205 -23.73 -11.38 5.67
N ARG A 206 -24.02 -11.11 4.39
CA ARG A 206 -25.27 -11.55 3.74
C ARG A 206 -25.41 -13.06 3.72
N THR A 207 -24.31 -13.78 3.49
CA THR A 207 -24.28 -15.25 3.52
C THR A 207 -24.57 -15.78 4.92
N LEU A 208 -23.98 -15.19 5.97
CA LEU A 208 -24.21 -15.56 7.36
C LEU A 208 -25.62 -15.22 7.82
N GLN A 209 -26.18 -14.08 7.39
CA GLN A 209 -27.59 -13.73 7.63
C GLN A 209 -28.52 -14.79 7.03
N LYS A 210 -28.29 -15.21 5.78
CA LYS A 210 -29.10 -16.26 5.15
C LYS A 210 -28.97 -17.61 5.85
N ARG A 211 -27.76 -17.99 6.28
CA ARG A 211 -27.55 -19.21 7.06
C ARG A 211 -28.26 -19.15 8.41
N LEU A 212 -28.23 -18.01 9.10
CA LEU A 212 -28.90 -17.81 10.37
C LEU A 212 -30.41 -17.95 10.23
N GLU A 213 -30.99 -17.37 9.17
CA GLU A 213 -32.40 -17.52 8.82
C GLU A 213 -32.77 -19.01 8.63
N LEU A 214 -32.05 -19.73 7.78
CA LEU A 214 -32.30 -21.14 7.48
C LEU A 214 -32.19 -22.02 8.75
N VAL A 215 -31.17 -21.78 9.58
CA VAL A 215 -31.01 -22.51 10.85
C VAL A 215 -32.15 -22.20 11.80
N LYS A 216 -32.56 -20.93 11.95
CA LYS A 216 -33.70 -20.55 12.83
C LYS A 216 -35.02 -21.18 12.36
N LEU A 217 -35.26 -21.24 11.05
CA LEU A 217 -36.43 -21.92 10.49
C LEU A 217 -36.41 -23.43 10.79
N ASN A 218 -35.24 -24.09 10.71
CA ASN A 218 -35.12 -25.50 11.08
C ASN A 218 -35.32 -25.73 12.59
N VAL A 219 -34.79 -24.85 13.44
CA VAL A 219 -35.01 -24.90 14.89
C VAL A 219 -36.51 -24.83 15.21
N GLU A 220 -37.24 -23.90 14.59
CA GLU A 220 -38.68 -23.78 14.78
C GLU A 220 -39.44 -25.01 14.26
N SER A 221 -39.08 -25.54 13.09
CA SER A 221 -39.67 -26.78 12.55
C SER A 221 -39.43 -27.99 13.45
N GLN A 222 -38.23 -28.12 14.02
CA GLN A 222 -37.89 -29.20 14.93
C GLN A 222 -38.56 -29.05 16.29
N LYS A 223 -38.73 -27.82 16.77
CA LYS A 223 -39.48 -27.52 17.99
C LYS A 223 -40.94 -27.96 17.86
N GLN A 224 -41.59 -27.62 16.75
CA GLN A 224 -42.96 -28.08 16.46
C GLN A 224 -43.04 -29.61 16.38
N THR A 225 -42.04 -30.26 15.79
CA THR A 225 -41.97 -31.73 15.72
C THR A 225 -41.78 -32.36 17.10
N TYR A 226 -40.98 -31.74 17.98
CA TYR A 226 -40.83 -32.14 19.38
C TYR A 226 -42.15 -32.01 20.15
N GLU A 227 -42.85 -30.88 20.03
CA GLU A 227 -44.15 -30.65 20.67
C GLU A 227 -45.21 -31.68 20.22
N ILE A 228 -45.27 -32.01 18.93
CA ILE A 228 -46.17 -33.05 18.41
C ILE A 228 -45.82 -34.43 18.99
N THR A 229 -44.54 -34.75 19.10
CA THR A 229 -44.08 -36.03 19.67
C THR A 229 -44.43 -36.14 21.16
N GLU A 230 -44.29 -35.05 21.91
CA GLU A 230 -44.69 -34.95 23.32
C GLU A 230 -46.20 -35.19 23.51
N ILE A 231 -47.04 -34.55 22.69
CA ILE A 231 -48.50 -34.75 22.70
C ILE A 231 -48.87 -36.22 22.37
N ARG A 232 -48.20 -36.85 21.40
CA ARG A 232 -48.44 -38.27 21.04
C ARG A 232 -48.02 -39.22 22.15
N PHE A 233 -46.93 -38.92 22.87
CA PHE A 233 -46.50 -39.70 24.03
C PHE A 233 -47.53 -39.62 25.17
N GLU A 234 -48.05 -38.43 25.47
CA GLU A 234 -49.12 -38.25 26.46
C GLU A 234 -50.41 -39.00 26.09
N GLY A 235 -50.69 -39.12 24.79
CA GLY A 235 -51.79 -39.94 24.25
C GLY A 235 -51.53 -41.45 24.17
N GLY A 236 -50.31 -41.91 24.50
CA GLY A 236 -49.92 -43.33 24.43
C GLY A 236 -49.59 -43.85 23.03
N GLU A 237 -49.39 -42.96 22.05
CA GLU A 237 -49.12 -43.28 20.64
C GLU A 237 -47.62 -43.24 20.27
N SER A 238 -46.76 -42.80 21.19
CA SER A 238 -45.29 -42.70 21.00
C SER A 238 -44.55 -43.13 22.28
N SER A 239 -43.23 -43.29 22.21
CA SER A 239 -42.38 -43.71 23.34
C SER A 239 -41.57 -42.54 23.92
N ASP A 240 -41.16 -42.63 25.18
CA ASP A 240 -40.27 -41.62 25.80
C ASP A 240 -38.92 -41.50 25.07
N VAL A 241 -38.48 -42.59 24.42
CA VAL A 241 -37.28 -42.58 23.55
C VAL A 241 -37.45 -41.58 22.40
N ASP A 242 -38.63 -41.54 21.77
CA ASP A 242 -38.92 -40.62 20.68
C ASP A 242 -38.92 -39.16 21.16
N VAL A 243 -39.47 -38.90 22.36
CA VAL A 243 -39.49 -37.57 22.99
C VAL A 243 -38.06 -37.08 23.29
N GLN A 244 -37.24 -37.91 23.94
CA GLN A 244 -35.85 -37.55 24.24
C GLN A 244 -35.01 -37.36 22.98
N GLN A 245 -35.25 -38.18 21.96
CA GLN A 245 -34.57 -38.05 20.66
C GLN A 245 -34.97 -36.73 19.97
N ALA A 246 -36.26 -36.40 19.94
CA ALA A 246 -36.76 -35.15 19.37
C ALA A 246 -36.22 -33.91 20.10
N LYS A 247 -36.17 -33.97 21.43
CA LYS A 247 -35.57 -32.92 22.25
C LYS A 247 -34.08 -32.75 21.97
N SER A 248 -33.34 -33.85 21.92
CA SER A 248 -31.89 -33.85 21.64
C SER A 248 -31.59 -33.22 20.28
N SER A 249 -32.33 -33.62 19.24
CA SER A 249 -32.22 -33.07 17.89
C SER A 249 -32.53 -31.57 17.82
N TYR A 250 -33.65 -31.13 18.42
CA TYR A 250 -34.03 -29.72 18.49
C TYR A 250 -32.94 -28.88 19.17
N VAL A 251 -32.46 -29.33 20.34
CA VAL A 251 -31.43 -28.60 21.09
C VAL A 251 -30.08 -28.61 20.35
N GLN A 252 -29.74 -29.69 19.66
CA GLN A 252 -28.53 -29.75 18.82
C GLN A 252 -28.57 -28.72 17.69
N THR A 253 -29.70 -28.58 16.99
CA THR A 253 -29.86 -27.56 15.95
C THR A 253 -29.89 -26.15 16.55
N ALA A 254 -30.55 -25.97 17.70
CA ALA A 254 -30.59 -24.68 18.40
C ALA A 254 -29.19 -24.21 18.81
N ALA A 255 -28.27 -25.13 19.13
CA ALA A 255 -26.88 -24.80 19.43
C ALA A 255 -26.09 -24.24 18.24
N LEU A 256 -26.55 -24.42 17.00
CA LEU A 256 -25.93 -23.82 15.82
C LEU A 256 -26.22 -22.32 15.70
N VAL A 257 -27.34 -21.84 16.23
CA VAL A 257 -27.74 -20.42 16.20
C VAL A 257 -26.67 -19.50 16.80
N PRO A 258 -26.23 -19.69 18.07
CA PRO A 258 -25.21 -18.81 18.65
C PRO A 258 -23.87 -18.90 17.90
N GLN A 259 -23.54 -20.05 17.31
CA GLN A 259 -22.30 -20.19 16.53
C GLN A 259 -22.33 -19.33 15.26
N VAL A 260 -23.46 -19.28 14.56
CA VAL A 260 -23.62 -18.42 13.38
C VAL A 260 -23.71 -16.94 13.79
N GLU A 261 -24.37 -16.63 14.91
CA GLU A 261 -24.44 -15.26 15.45
C GLU A 261 -23.06 -14.71 15.84
N ILE A 262 -22.18 -15.54 16.40
CA ILE A 262 -20.78 -15.16 16.67
C ILE A 262 -20.06 -14.78 15.38
N ASN A 263 -20.14 -15.62 14.34
CA ASN A 263 -19.47 -15.36 13.07
C ASN A 263 -20.04 -14.11 12.39
N LEU A 264 -21.37 -13.93 12.43
CA LEU A 264 -22.04 -12.75 11.89
C LEU A 264 -21.56 -11.47 12.60
N ARG A 265 -21.48 -11.49 13.93
CA ARG A 265 -20.97 -10.36 14.72
C ARG A 265 -19.51 -10.05 14.40
N GLN A 266 -18.66 -11.06 14.23
CA GLN A 266 -17.25 -10.86 13.87
C GLN A 266 -17.11 -10.21 12.49
N ALA A 267 -17.88 -10.66 11.50
CA ALA A 267 -17.89 -10.06 10.17
C ALA A 267 -18.39 -8.61 10.18
N GLN A 268 -19.44 -8.31 10.96
CA GLN A 268 -19.95 -6.94 11.17
C GLN A 268 -18.89 -6.03 11.80
N ASN A 269 -18.20 -6.51 12.85
CA ASN A 269 -17.15 -5.76 13.51
C ASN A 269 -15.98 -5.46 12.55
N ARG A 270 -15.61 -6.42 11.68
CA ARG A 270 -14.61 -6.20 10.64
C ARG A 270 -15.04 -5.13 9.65
N LEU A 271 -16.31 -5.13 9.23
CA LEU A 271 -16.84 -4.09 8.33
C LEU A 271 -16.77 -2.69 8.94
N CYS A 272 -17.07 -2.55 10.24
CA CYS A 272 -16.92 -1.27 10.96
C CYS A 272 -15.48 -0.74 10.86
N VAL A 273 -14.49 -1.60 11.13
CA VAL A 273 -13.08 -1.21 11.05
C VAL A 273 -12.67 -0.83 9.62
N LEU A 274 -13.16 -1.55 8.60
CA LEU A 274 -12.94 -1.18 7.19
C LEU A 274 -13.55 0.18 6.85
N MET A 275 -14.70 0.52 7.43
CA MET A 275 -15.33 1.84 7.34
C MET A 275 -14.69 2.90 8.24
N GLY A 276 -13.60 2.58 8.95
CA GLY A 276 -12.90 3.55 9.79
C GLY A 276 -13.63 3.94 11.07
N MET A 277 -14.59 3.13 11.53
CA MET A 277 -15.41 3.40 12.72
C MET A 277 -15.27 2.29 13.78
N PRO A 278 -15.50 2.57 15.08
CA PRO A 278 -15.48 1.55 16.11
C PRO A 278 -16.59 0.50 15.89
N PRO A 279 -16.43 -0.75 16.35
CA PRO A 279 -17.47 -1.77 16.23
C PRO A 279 -18.77 -1.36 16.94
N GLU A 280 -19.85 -1.27 16.17
CA GLU A 280 -21.20 -0.95 16.67
C GLU A 280 -22.29 -1.76 15.95
N ASN A 281 -23.56 -1.51 16.28
CA ASN A 281 -24.67 -2.18 15.62
C ASN A 281 -24.97 -1.53 14.26
N ILE A 282 -24.50 -2.17 13.19
CA ILE A 282 -24.68 -1.71 11.80
C ILE A 282 -25.89 -2.35 11.10
N LEU A 283 -26.77 -3.05 11.81
CA LEU A 283 -27.91 -3.74 11.18
C LEU A 283 -28.84 -2.77 10.44
N ASP A 284 -29.08 -1.58 10.98
CA ASP A 284 -29.94 -0.57 10.35
C ASP A 284 -29.32 -0.01 9.06
N MET A 285 -27.99 0.14 9.04
CA MET A 285 -27.24 0.55 7.84
C MET A 285 -27.27 -0.52 6.75
N LEU A 286 -27.16 -1.80 7.14
CA LEU A 286 -27.23 -2.92 6.20
C LEU A 286 -28.65 -3.12 5.66
N GLY A 287 -29.68 -2.93 6.49
CA GLY A 287 -31.07 -3.25 6.15
C GLY A 287 -31.30 -4.74 5.85
N GLU A 288 -32.51 -5.06 5.42
CA GLU A 288 -32.85 -6.38 4.89
C GLU A 288 -32.30 -6.54 3.46
N GLY A 289 -31.76 -7.71 3.15
CA GLY A 289 -31.22 -7.99 1.83
C GLY A 289 -30.73 -9.43 1.70
N ASP A 290 -30.71 -9.91 0.46
CA ASP A 290 -30.23 -11.24 0.11
C ASP A 290 -28.71 -11.25 -0.16
N ILE A 291 -28.15 -12.45 -0.33
CA ILE A 291 -26.81 -12.62 -0.91
C ILE A 291 -26.81 -12.00 -2.33
N PRO A 292 -25.88 -11.08 -2.64
CA PRO A 292 -25.78 -10.46 -3.95
C PRO A 292 -25.77 -11.50 -5.07
N THR A 293 -26.55 -11.27 -6.11
CA THR A 293 -26.68 -12.19 -7.24
C THR A 293 -25.85 -11.67 -8.40
N VAL A 294 -25.10 -12.56 -9.03
CA VAL A 294 -24.22 -12.24 -10.17
C VAL A 294 -24.78 -12.89 -11.41
N GLU A 295 -24.66 -12.21 -12.55
CA GLU A 295 -24.94 -12.82 -13.85
C GLU A 295 -24.03 -14.05 -14.11
N PRO A 296 -24.51 -15.07 -14.84
CA PRO A 296 -23.74 -16.30 -15.09
C PRO A 296 -22.43 -16.10 -15.83
N GLU A 297 -22.37 -15.03 -16.64
CA GLU A 297 -21.28 -14.68 -17.52
C GLU A 297 -20.39 -13.63 -16.85
N ILE A 298 -19.07 -13.80 -16.99
CA ILE A 298 -18.10 -12.74 -16.69
C ILE A 298 -17.53 -12.25 -18.00
N VAL A 299 -17.73 -10.97 -18.23
CA VAL A 299 -16.95 -10.24 -19.21
C VAL A 299 -15.55 -10.10 -18.65
N LEU A 300 -14.60 -10.93 -19.14
CA LEU A 300 -13.19 -10.74 -18.79
C LEU A 300 -12.59 -9.72 -19.73
N GLY A 301 -12.77 -9.84 -21.06
CA GLY A 301 -12.38 -8.86 -22.10
C GLY A 301 -11.00 -8.20 -22.04
N ILE A 302 -10.17 -8.64 -21.10
CA ILE A 302 -8.98 -7.97 -20.63
C ILE A 302 -7.84 -8.90 -21.02
N PRO A 303 -7.00 -8.51 -21.99
CA PRO A 303 -5.81 -9.27 -22.35
C PRO A 303 -4.94 -9.49 -21.11
N ALA A 304 -4.26 -10.64 -21.00
CA ALA A 304 -3.32 -10.92 -19.90
C ALA A 304 -2.21 -9.85 -19.78
N ALA A 305 -1.88 -9.17 -20.88
CA ALA A 305 -0.99 -8.01 -20.89
C ALA A 305 -1.47 -6.82 -20.04
N THR A 306 -2.77 -6.73 -19.74
CA THR A 306 -3.37 -5.66 -18.91
C THR A 306 -2.98 -5.82 -17.44
N LEU A 307 -2.50 -7.00 -17.00
CA LEU A 307 -1.92 -7.20 -15.67
C LEU A 307 -0.76 -6.24 -15.39
N LEU A 308 -0.06 -5.75 -16.43
CA LEU A 308 0.98 -4.73 -16.29
C LEU A 308 0.46 -3.37 -15.85
N GLN A 309 -0.86 -3.13 -15.89
CA GLN A 309 -1.48 -1.91 -15.38
C GLN A 309 -1.89 -2.04 -13.91
N ARG A 310 -1.78 -3.23 -13.29
CA ARG A 310 -2.10 -3.38 -11.88
C ARG A 310 -1.22 -2.46 -11.03
N PRO A 311 -1.78 -1.81 -9.99
CA PRO A 311 -1.03 -0.88 -9.17
C PRO A 311 0.21 -1.49 -8.49
N ASP A 312 0.12 -2.71 -7.95
CA ASP A 312 1.25 -3.43 -7.35
C ASP A 312 2.41 -3.68 -8.33
N VAL A 313 2.09 -4.12 -9.56
CA VAL A 313 3.06 -4.35 -10.64
C VAL A 313 3.72 -3.04 -11.08
N ARG A 314 2.92 -1.98 -11.26
CA ARG A 314 3.42 -0.64 -11.62
C ARG A 314 4.28 -0.03 -10.53
N ARG A 315 3.92 -0.21 -9.26
CA ARG A 315 4.74 0.18 -8.11
C ARG A 315 6.11 -0.51 -8.19
N ALA A 316 6.13 -1.83 -8.41
CA ALA A 316 7.39 -2.57 -8.53
C ALA A 316 8.24 -2.09 -9.72
N GLU A 317 7.63 -1.84 -10.88
CA GLU A 317 8.30 -1.24 -12.05
C GLU A 317 8.96 0.10 -11.71
N ARG A 318 8.25 0.98 -10.98
CA ARG A 318 8.74 2.32 -10.62
C ARG A 318 9.87 2.29 -9.60
N LEU A 319 9.88 1.33 -8.68
CA LEU A 319 11.03 1.10 -7.79
C LEU A 319 12.29 0.69 -8.59
N VAL A 320 12.13 -0.12 -9.65
CA VAL A 320 13.25 -0.44 -10.56
C VAL A 320 13.77 0.83 -11.26
N ALA A 321 12.87 1.72 -11.68
CA ALA A 321 13.24 2.99 -12.28
C ALA A 321 14.01 3.90 -11.31
N ALA A 322 13.54 4.03 -10.06
CA ALA A 322 14.23 4.79 -9.02
C ALA A 322 15.65 4.26 -8.77
N GLN A 323 15.79 2.94 -8.66
CA GLN A 323 17.09 2.30 -8.43
C GLN A 323 18.04 2.45 -9.63
N SER A 324 17.52 2.48 -10.86
CA SER A 324 18.32 2.80 -12.06
C SER A 324 18.96 4.20 -11.95
N ALA A 325 18.20 5.18 -11.46
CA ALA A 325 18.71 6.53 -11.27
C ALA A 325 19.74 6.59 -10.12
N PHE A 326 19.59 5.81 -9.04
CA PHE A 326 20.59 5.70 -7.98
C PHE A 326 21.94 5.14 -8.45
N ILE A 327 21.97 4.25 -9.45
CA ILE A 327 23.22 3.84 -10.11
C ILE A 327 23.93 5.07 -10.68
N GLY A 328 23.20 5.98 -11.34
CA GLY A 328 23.75 7.23 -11.87
C GLY A 328 24.26 8.18 -10.78
N VAL A 329 23.59 8.25 -9.63
CA VAL A 329 24.08 9.00 -8.46
C VAL A 329 25.43 8.43 -7.97
N ALA A 330 25.54 7.11 -7.88
CA ALA A 330 26.78 6.45 -7.46
C ALA A 330 27.91 6.57 -8.51
N GLU A 331 27.58 6.49 -9.81
CA GLU A 331 28.55 6.70 -10.89
C GLU A 331 29.10 8.13 -10.91
N ALA A 332 28.32 9.13 -10.51
CA ALA A 332 28.78 10.51 -10.44
C ALA A 332 29.99 10.70 -9.49
N ASP A 333 30.16 9.84 -8.48
CA ASP A 333 31.30 9.90 -7.56
C ASP A 333 32.65 9.60 -8.25
N PHE A 334 32.67 9.00 -9.45
CA PHE A 334 33.90 8.80 -10.23
C PHE A 334 34.47 10.11 -10.79
N TYR A 335 33.65 11.15 -10.89
CA TYR A 335 33.99 12.40 -11.57
C TYR A 335 34.31 13.53 -10.57
N PRO A 336 35.09 14.55 -10.96
CA PRO A 336 35.39 15.69 -10.09
C PRO A 336 34.14 16.48 -9.74
N ARG A 337 33.98 16.83 -8.46
CA ARG A 337 32.93 17.74 -7.99
C ARG A 337 33.42 19.17 -8.08
N ILE A 338 32.62 20.05 -8.66
CA ILE A 338 32.96 21.46 -8.86
C ILE A 338 32.04 22.28 -7.97
N THR A 339 32.59 22.88 -6.91
CA THR A 339 31.82 23.64 -5.92
C THR A 339 32.16 25.11 -6.02
N LEU A 340 31.16 25.97 -6.19
CA LEU A 340 31.31 27.41 -6.06
C LEU A 340 31.06 27.80 -4.62
N SER A 341 32.11 28.25 -3.94
CA SER A 341 32.05 28.68 -2.54
C SER A 341 32.25 30.18 -2.43
N GLY A 342 31.43 30.80 -1.57
CA GLY A 342 31.48 32.23 -1.26
C GLY A 342 31.39 32.45 0.24
N THR A 343 32.11 33.44 0.75
CA THR A 343 31.96 33.92 2.12
C THR A 343 32.01 35.43 2.12
N VAL A 344 31.14 36.05 2.90
CA VAL A 344 31.18 37.48 3.18
C VAL A 344 30.95 37.69 4.66
N GLY A 345 31.65 38.63 5.29
CA GLY A 345 31.51 38.82 6.72
C GLY A 345 32.21 40.05 7.27
N ARG A 346 32.13 40.16 8.59
CA ARG A 346 32.78 41.18 9.41
C ARG A 346 33.60 40.48 10.48
N SER A 347 34.82 40.95 10.73
CA SER A 347 35.69 40.44 11.79
C SER A 347 36.41 41.60 12.48
N ALA A 348 36.44 41.59 13.81
CA ALA A 348 37.11 42.60 14.60
C ALA A 348 37.58 42.09 15.97
N ASN A 349 38.66 42.67 16.51
CA ASN A 349 39.17 42.31 17.83
C ASN A 349 38.40 42.97 18.99
N GLN A 350 37.55 43.95 18.68
CA GLN A 350 36.64 44.61 19.62
C GLN A 350 35.25 44.67 19.02
N PHE A 351 34.21 44.40 19.83
CA PHE A 351 32.83 44.37 19.35
C PHE A 351 32.40 45.67 18.65
N LYS A 352 32.77 46.83 19.21
CA LYS A 352 32.46 48.15 18.63
C LYS A 352 33.08 48.37 17.24
N ASP A 353 34.16 47.68 16.92
CA ASP A 353 34.87 47.83 15.64
C ASP A 353 34.26 46.96 14.54
N LEU A 354 33.39 46.01 14.90
CA LEU A 354 32.73 45.11 13.95
C LEU A 354 31.89 45.88 12.92
N PHE A 355 31.31 47.01 13.32
CA PHE A 355 30.45 47.86 12.48
C PHE A 355 31.20 49.02 11.80
N ARG A 356 32.54 49.11 11.95
CA ARG A 356 33.35 50.16 11.32
C ARG A 356 33.73 49.81 9.87
N SER A 357 33.99 50.84 9.06
CA SER A 357 34.56 50.66 7.72
C SER A 357 35.94 50.01 7.81
N GLY A 358 36.11 48.83 7.20
CA GLY A 358 37.38 48.07 7.20
C GLY A 358 37.33 46.73 7.95
N SER A 359 36.28 46.44 8.72
CA SER A 359 36.08 45.13 9.36
C SER A 359 35.58 44.05 8.38
N GLY A 360 35.31 44.42 7.12
CA GLY A 360 34.75 43.52 6.12
C GLY A 360 35.79 42.57 5.54
N PHE A 361 35.40 41.32 5.32
CA PHE A 361 36.17 40.35 4.55
C PHE A 361 35.24 39.57 3.62
N GLY A 362 35.80 38.97 2.58
CA GLY A 362 35.07 38.05 1.74
C GLY A 362 35.96 37.32 0.75
N SER A 363 35.46 36.21 0.24
CA SER A 363 36.08 35.39 -0.78
C SER A 363 35.01 34.77 -1.67
N VAL A 364 35.33 34.55 -2.93
CA VAL A 364 34.52 33.76 -3.85
C VAL A 364 35.46 33.00 -4.78
N GLY A 365 35.18 31.73 -5.00
CA GLY A 365 35.98 30.94 -5.93
C GLY A 365 35.47 29.51 -6.07
N PRO A 366 35.77 28.87 -7.21
CA PRO A 366 35.50 27.45 -7.39
C PRO A 366 36.53 26.61 -6.60
N SER A 367 36.09 25.50 -6.04
CA SER A 367 36.92 24.39 -5.59
C SER A 367 36.60 23.14 -6.42
N VAL A 368 37.59 22.26 -6.55
CA VAL A 368 37.43 20.98 -7.24
C VAL A 368 37.90 19.88 -6.31
N ASP A 369 37.00 18.94 -6.02
CA ASP A 369 37.26 17.77 -5.19
C ASP A 369 37.12 16.50 -6.02
N TRP A 370 38.20 15.69 -6.10
CA TRP A 370 38.20 14.46 -6.90
C TRP A 370 38.81 13.28 -6.15
N ASN A 371 38.04 12.20 -6.02
CA ASN A 371 38.41 10.97 -5.33
C ASN A 371 39.28 10.04 -6.20
N VAL A 372 40.48 10.50 -6.58
CA VAL A 372 41.41 9.77 -7.46
C VAL A 372 41.83 8.42 -6.85
N LEU A 373 42.22 8.42 -5.57
CA LEU A 373 42.59 7.19 -4.85
C LEU A 373 41.44 6.76 -3.93
N ASN A 374 40.52 5.98 -4.49
CA ASN A 374 39.37 5.44 -3.75
C ASN A 374 39.48 3.95 -3.41
N TYR A 375 40.56 3.26 -3.82
CA TYR A 375 40.81 1.84 -3.53
C TYR A 375 39.63 0.91 -3.86
N GLY A 376 38.89 1.21 -4.93
CA GLY A 376 37.72 0.44 -5.36
C GLY A 376 36.44 0.73 -4.58
N ARG A 377 36.41 1.69 -3.64
CA ARG A 377 35.20 2.06 -2.88
C ARG A 377 34.06 2.52 -3.79
N ILE A 378 34.35 3.38 -4.76
CA ILE A 378 33.32 3.92 -5.68
C ILE A 378 32.80 2.80 -6.60
N LEU A 379 33.71 1.99 -7.16
CA LEU A 379 33.35 0.84 -7.98
C LEU A 379 32.45 -0.15 -7.23
N ASN A 380 32.79 -0.48 -5.98
CA ASN A 380 31.96 -1.39 -5.19
C ASN A 380 30.64 -0.76 -4.73
N ARG A 381 30.56 0.57 -4.60
CA ARG A 381 29.29 1.27 -4.38
C ARG A 381 28.39 1.18 -5.62
N VAL A 382 28.94 1.38 -6.82
CA VAL A 382 28.18 1.19 -8.07
C VAL A 382 27.71 -0.26 -8.21
N ARG A 383 28.58 -1.25 -7.91
CA ARG A 383 28.18 -2.67 -7.90
C ARG A 383 27.09 -2.98 -6.86
N PHE A 384 27.10 -2.31 -5.72
CA PHE A 384 26.04 -2.43 -4.72
C PHE A 384 24.70 -1.91 -5.26
N GLU A 385 24.68 -0.73 -5.88
CA GLU A 385 23.45 -0.19 -6.47
C GLU A 385 22.97 -1.02 -7.68
N ASP A 386 23.89 -1.60 -8.46
CA ASP A 386 23.58 -2.52 -9.55
C ASP A 386 22.98 -3.84 -9.05
N ALA A 387 23.52 -4.41 -7.96
CA ALA A 387 22.95 -5.60 -7.33
C ALA A 387 21.54 -5.33 -6.77
N ARG A 388 21.30 -4.17 -6.15
CA ARG A 388 19.96 -3.76 -5.72
C ARG A 388 19.01 -3.53 -6.89
N PHE A 389 19.51 -3.01 -8.01
CA PHE A 389 18.71 -2.91 -9.23
C PHE A 389 18.27 -4.29 -9.73
N GLN A 390 19.19 -5.26 -9.78
CA GLN A 390 18.87 -6.64 -10.16
C GLN A 390 17.85 -7.28 -9.19
N GLU A 391 18.01 -7.09 -7.88
CA GLU A 391 17.04 -7.53 -6.87
C GLU A 391 15.63 -7.00 -7.17
N LEU A 392 15.50 -5.70 -7.46
CA LEU A 392 14.21 -5.09 -7.78
C LEU A 392 13.66 -5.56 -9.14
N VAL A 393 14.51 -5.85 -10.13
CA VAL A 393 14.08 -6.46 -11.39
C VAL A 393 13.45 -7.84 -11.14
N TYR A 394 14.05 -8.65 -10.27
CA TYR A 394 13.47 -9.95 -9.89
C TYR A 394 12.18 -9.78 -9.09
N ALA A 395 12.11 -8.79 -8.20
CA ALA A 395 10.88 -8.48 -7.47
C ALA A 395 9.73 -8.05 -8.42
N TYR A 396 10.03 -7.23 -9.44
CA TYR A 396 9.09 -6.86 -10.49
C TYR A 396 8.63 -8.08 -11.31
N GLN A 397 9.56 -8.94 -11.74
CA GLN A 397 9.22 -10.18 -12.43
C GLN A 397 8.32 -11.09 -11.57
N GLN A 398 8.62 -11.23 -10.29
CA GLN A 398 7.79 -12.01 -9.35
C GLN A 398 6.40 -11.40 -9.19
N SER A 399 6.29 -10.06 -9.12
CA SER A 399 4.99 -9.37 -9.04
C SER A 399 4.13 -9.64 -10.27
N VAL A 400 4.73 -9.65 -11.48
CA VAL A 400 4.02 -10.03 -12.72
C VAL A 400 3.54 -11.50 -12.68
N LEU A 401 4.38 -12.42 -12.20
CA LEU A 401 4.00 -13.83 -12.07
C LEU A 401 2.89 -14.05 -11.04
N ASN A 402 2.96 -13.37 -9.89
CA ASN A 402 1.91 -13.41 -8.86
C ASN A 402 0.60 -12.83 -9.38
N ALA A 403 0.66 -11.72 -10.11
CA ALA A 403 -0.52 -11.12 -10.73
C ALA A 403 -1.21 -12.10 -11.69
N ASN A 404 -0.42 -12.83 -12.48
CA ASN A 404 -0.94 -13.87 -13.37
C ASN A 404 -1.55 -15.05 -12.59
N LEU A 405 -0.86 -15.52 -11.55
CA LEU A 405 -1.35 -16.60 -10.68
C LEU A 405 -2.69 -16.24 -10.04
N GLU A 406 -2.82 -15.03 -9.49
CA GLU A 406 -4.05 -14.55 -8.86
C GLU A 406 -5.20 -14.46 -9.86
N ALA A 407 -4.95 -13.97 -11.07
CA ALA A 407 -5.97 -13.88 -12.11
C ALA A 407 -6.47 -15.26 -12.54
N GLU A 408 -5.56 -16.19 -12.86
CA GLU A 408 -5.93 -17.57 -13.24
C GLU A 408 -6.71 -18.28 -12.11
N ASN A 409 -6.27 -18.14 -10.86
CA ASN A 409 -6.97 -18.71 -9.70
C ASN A 409 -8.37 -18.11 -9.51
N ALA A 410 -8.52 -16.81 -9.69
CA ALA A 410 -9.81 -16.13 -9.55
C ALA A 410 -10.79 -16.57 -10.66
N ILE A 411 -10.30 -16.71 -11.90
CA ILE A 411 -11.09 -17.18 -13.04
C ILE A 411 -11.61 -18.60 -12.78
N VAL A 412 -10.73 -19.56 -12.49
CA VAL A 412 -11.16 -20.95 -12.27
C VAL A 412 -12.06 -21.08 -11.05
N ARG A 413 -11.81 -20.30 -9.97
CA ARG A 413 -12.68 -20.28 -8.79
C ARG A 413 -14.08 -19.83 -9.17
N PHE A 414 -14.23 -18.73 -9.88
CA PHE A 414 -15.56 -18.27 -10.31
C PHE A 414 -16.28 -19.31 -11.17
N LEU A 415 -15.60 -19.85 -12.18
CA LEU A 415 -16.19 -20.82 -13.12
C LEU A 415 -16.66 -22.09 -12.39
N LYS A 416 -15.90 -22.57 -11.40
CA LYS A 416 -16.25 -23.75 -10.61
C LYS A 416 -17.25 -23.46 -9.48
N SER A 417 -17.24 -22.27 -8.90
CA SER A 417 -18.27 -21.83 -7.95
C SER A 417 -19.65 -21.76 -8.60
N GLN A 418 -19.75 -21.34 -9.87
CA GLN A 418 -21.02 -21.36 -10.62
C GLN A 418 -21.55 -22.79 -10.82
N GLU A 419 -20.67 -23.72 -11.21
CA GLU A 419 -21.02 -25.14 -11.37
C GLU A 419 -21.48 -25.74 -10.04
N LEU A 420 -20.78 -25.44 -8.95
CA LEU A 420 -21.13 -25.86 -7.60
C LEU A 420 -22.50 -25.30 -7.18
N LEU A 421 -22.75 -24.01 -7.38
CA LEU A 421 -24.02 -23.37 -7.04
C LEU A 421 -25.19 -24.05 -7.75
N ARG A 422 -25.06 -24.33 -9.05
CA ARG A 422 -26.10 -25.02 -9.82
C ARG A 422 -26.46 -26.37 -9.20
N LEU A 423 -25.46 -27.18 -8.87
CA LEU A 423 -25.65 -28.51 -8.28
C LEU A 423 -26.23 -28.44 -6.85
N GLN A 424 -25.80 -27.47 -6.05
CA GLN A 424 -26.30 -27.28 -4.68
C GLN A 424 -27.74 -26.78 -4.65
N LEU A 425 -28.14 -25.92 -5.59
CA LEU A 425 -29.53 -25.49 -5.74
C LEU A 425 -30.44 -26.67 -6.09
N GLU A 426 -30.02 -27.52 -7.03
CA GLU A 426 -30.75 -28.74 -7.41
C GLU A 426 -30.90 -29.71 -6.23
N ALA A 427 -29.83 -29.89 -5.44
CA ALA A 427 -29.86 -30.71 -4.22
C ALA A 427 -30.78 -30.13 -3.13
N ALA A 428 -30.75 -28.80 -2.93
CA ALA A 428 -31.60 -28.11 -1.97
C ALA A 428 -33.08 -28.20 -2.33
N GLU A 429 -33.42 -28.02 -3.62
CA GLU A 429 -34.80 -28.17 -4.11
C GLU A 429 -35.34 -29.59 -3.90
N ALA A 430 -34.54 -30.61 -4.25
CA ALA A 430 -34.91 -32.01 -4.04
C ALA A 430 -35.08 -32.36 -2.55
N ALA A 431 -34.22 -31.82 -1.68
CA ALA A 431 -34.30 -32.02 -0.24
C ALA A 431 -35.51 -31.31 0.38
N ASP A 432 -35.86 -30.11 -0.08
CA ASP A 432 -37.05 -29.38 0.34
C ASP A 432 -38.34 -30.12 -0.04
N LEU A 433 -38.44 -30.60 -1.28
CA LEU A 433 -39.59 -31.38 -1.72
C LEU A 433 -39.74 -32.68 -0.91
N THR A 434 -38.62 -33.38 -0.64
CA THR A 434 -38.62 -34.58 0.20
C THR A 434 -39.11 -34.28 1.61
N ASN A 435 -38.67 -33.15 2.19
CA ASN A 435 -39.09 -32.71 3.51
C ASN A 435 -40.60 -32.45 3.55
N LYS A 436 -41.14 -31.69 2.60
CA LYS A 436 -42.58 -31.42 2.50
C LYS A 436 -43.41 -32.71 2.50
N LEU A 437 -43.05 -33.67 1.64
CA LEU A 437 -43.76 -34.95 1.54
C LEU A 437 -43.70 -35.79 2.82
N ILE A 438 -42.56 -35.81 3.51
CA ILE A 438 -42.38 -36.57 4.75
C ILE A 438 -43.10 -35.91 5.92
N THR A 439 -43.03 -34.58 6.03
CA THR A 439 -43.72 -33.82 7.07
C THR A 439 -45.24 -33.95 6.94
N GLU A 440 -45.79 -33.86 5.72
CA GLU A 440 -47.24 -34.05 5.48
C GLU A 440 -47.74 -35.43 5.93
N LYS A 441 -47.01 -36.50 5.59
CA LYS A 441 -47.35 -37.87 6.02
C LYS A 441 -47.25 -38.05 7.53
N PHE A 442 -46.21 -37.50 8.14
CA PHE A 442 -46.03 -37.57 9.59
C PHE A 442 -47.19 -36.88 10.33
N VAL A 443 -47.61 -35.70 9.87
CA VAL A 443 -48.74 -34.96 10.45
C VAL A 443 -50.07 -35.69 10.21
N ALA A 444 -50.25 -36.33 9.05
CA ALA A 444 -51.44 -37.12 8.73
C ALA A 444 -51.61 -38.42 9.55
N GLY A 445 -50.61 -38.79 10.37
CA GLY A 445 -50.67 -39.99 11.22
C GLY A 445 -50.24 -41.28 10.53
N ASP A 446 -49.58 -41.19 9.36
CA ASP A 446 -48.94 -42.35 8.75
C ASP A 446 -47.82 -42.88 9.68
N GLN A 447 -47.51 -44.18 9.59
CA GLN A 447 -46.41 -44.82 10.34
C GLN A 447 -45.03 -44.39 9.80
N ILE A 448 -44.68 -43.12 9.96
CA ILE A 448 -43.35 -42.56 9.68
C ILE A 448 -42.59 -42.46 11.00
N ASP A 449 -41.44 -43.14 11.09
CA ASP A 449 -40.52 -43.03 12.22
C ASP A 449 -39.99 -41.59 12.35
N PHE A 450 -39.94 -41.06 13.57
CA PHE A 450 -39.36 -39.76 13.88
C PHE A 450 -37.95 -39.58 13.29
N ASN A 451 -37.12 -40.63 13.33
CA ASN A 451 -35.77 -40.61 12.75
C ASN A 451 -35.79 -40.25 11.26
N ARG A 452 -36.84 -40.65 10.53
CA ARG A 452 -36.98 -40.31 9.12
C ARG A 452 -37.33 -38.84 8.93
N VAL A 453 -38.19 -38.27 9.77
CA VAL A 453 -38.57 -36.84 9.71
C VAL A 453 -37.36 -35.98 10.04
N PHE A 454 -36.70 -36.25 11.17
CA PHE A 454 -35.49 -35.53 11.59
C PHE A 454 -34.38 -35.63 10.53
N GLY A 455 -34.13 -36.83 10.02
CA GLY A 455 -33.10 -37.04 8.99
C GLY A 455 -33.33 -36.16 7.77
N VAL A 456 -34.57 -36.08 7.28
CA VAL A 456 -34.90 -35.27 6.11
C VAL A 456 -34.89 -33.77 6.41
N GLN A 457 -35.38 -33.31 7.56
CA GLN A 457 -35.30 -31.90 7.97
C GLN A 457 -33.84 -31.42 8.08
N ASN A 458 -32.97 -32.25 8.68
CA ASN A 458 -31.56 -31.95 8.81
C ASN A 458 -30.86 -31.95 7.43
N THR A 459 -31.12 -32.95 6.58
CA THR A 459 -30.59 -32.98 5.21
C THR A 459 -31.04 -31.77 4.40
N LYS A 460 -32.32 -31.38 4.45
CA LYS A 460 -32.83 -30.15 3.80
C LYS A 460 -32.02 -28.94 4.22
N THR A 461 -31.92 -28.70 5.53
CA THR A 461 -31.22 -27.52 6.06
C THR A 461 -29.74 -27.53 5.68
N GLN A 462 -29.08 -28.69 5.70
CA GLN A 462 -27.70 -28.83 5.25
C GLN A 462 -27.54 -28.46 3.77
N GLN A 463 -28.44 -28.92 2.89
CA GLN A 463 -28.39 -28.57 1.46
C GLN A 463 -28.71 -27.09 1.22
N GLU A 464 -29.70 -26.51 1.91
CA GLU A 464 -30.02 -25.07 1.80
C GLU A 464 -28.86 -24.18 2.29
N VAL A 465 -28.21 -24.55 3.41
CA VAL A 465 -27.01 -23.86 3.92
C VAL A 465 -25.84 -24.00 2.95
N ALA A 466 -25.65 -25.16 2.32
CA ALA A 466 -24.63 -25.38 1.31
C ALA A 466 -24.90 -24.59 0.03
N ALA A 467 -26.16 -24.47 -0.41
CA ALA A 467 -26.56 -23.64 -1.54
C ALA A 467 -26.35 -22.14 -1.24
N ALA A 468 -26.71 -21.68 -0.04
CA ALA A 468 -26.42 -20.31 0.40
C ALA A 468 -24.91 -20.04 0.45
N ALA A 469 -24.11 -21.00 0.92
CA ALA A 469 -22.65 -20.92 0.88
C ALA A 469 -22.12 -20.79 -0.56
N ALA A 470 -22.56 -21.67 -1.46
CA ALA A 470 -22.14 -21.65 -2.86
C ALA A 470 -22.54 -20.34 -3.56
N LYS A 471 -23.69 -19.76 -3.19
CA LYS A 471 -24.11 -18.45 -3.72
C LYS A 471 -23.16 -17.34 -3.27
N GLY A 472 -22.74 -17.36 -2.00
CA GLY A 472 -21.70 -16.47 -1.48
C GLY A 472 -20.36 -16.65 -2.20
N GLU A 473 -19.95 -17.89 -2.48
CA GLU A 473 -18.69 -18.20 -3.19
C GLU A 473 -18.67 -17.67 -4.63
N VAL A 474 -19.81 -17.71 -5.34
CA VAL A 474 -19.92 -17.10 -6.68
C VAL A 474 -19.70 -15.58 -6.59
N ALA A 475 -20.37 -14.92 -5.64
CA ALA A 475 -20.22 -13.48 -5.43
C ALA A 475 -18.78 -13.11 -5.01
N GLN A 476 -18.15 -13.89 -4.13
CA GLN A 476 -16.74 -13.71 -3.76
C GLN A 476 -15.80 -13.89 -4.96
N GLY A 477 -16.05 -14.87 -5.83
CA GLY A 477 -15.26 -15.09 -7.04
C GLY A 477 -15.19 -13.85 -7.95
N VAL A 478 -16.28 -13.10 -8.08
CA VAL A 478 -16.30 -11.83 -8.83
C VAL A 478 -15.41 -10.77 -8.18
N VAL A 479 -15.46 -10.65 -6.85
CA VAL A 479 -14.61 -9.72 -6.09
C VAL A 479 -13.13 -10.07 -6.25
N GLU A 480 -12.80 -11.36 -6.27
CA GLU A 480 -11.44 -11.83 -6.49
C GLU A 480 -10.96 -11.56 -7.91
N ILE A 481 -11.82 -11.73 -8.93
CA ILE A 481 -11.51 -11.34 -10.31
C ILE A 481 -11.25 -9.83 -10.38
N TYR A 482 -12.11 -9.01 -9.76
CA TYR A 482 -11.92 -7.55 -9.71
C TYR A 482 -10.55 -7.19 -9.12
N ARG A 483 -10.21 -7.76 -7.96
CA ARG A 483 -8.93 -7.54 -7.30
C ARG A 483 -7.76 -7.99 -8.18
N ALA A 484 -7.83 -9.20 -8.73
CA ALA A 484 -6.76 -9.78 -9.52
C ALA A 484 -6.51 -9.03 -10.84
N LEU A 485 -7.51 -8.34 -11.38
CA LEU A 485 -7.38 -7.51 -12.58
C LEU A 485 -7.00 -6.05 -12.28
N GLY A 486 -6.74 -5.70 -11.02
CA GLY A 486 -6.30 -4.36 -10.61
C GLY A 486 -7.44 -3.37 -10.34
N GLY A 487 -8.66 -3.89 -10.15
CA GLY A 487 -9.79 -3.16 -9.57
C GLY A 487 -10.16 -1.84 -10.24
N GLY A 488 -10.04 -1.76 -11.57
CA GLY A 488 -10.46 -0.56 -12.27
C GLY A 488 -9.56 0.65 -12.13
N TRP A 489 -8.31 0.46 -11.75
CA TRP A 489 -7.35 1.55 -11.64
C TRP A 489 -7.11 2.25 -13.01
N PRO A 490 -7.15 3.60 -13.07
CA PRO A 490 -7.46 4.53 -11.99
C PRO A 490 -8.95 4.52 -11.60
N SER A 491 -9.23 4.28 -10.32
CA SER A 491 -10.58 4.18 -9.75
C SER A 491 -11.37 5.49 -9.95
N PRO A 492 -12.70 5.47 -10.19
CA PRO A 492 -13.53 6.68 -10.31
C PRO A 492 -13.44 7.57 -9.07
N TYR A 493 -13.22 6.95 -7.90
CA TYR A 493 -13.02 7.65 -6.65
C TYR A 493 -11.75 8.52 -6.63
N LEU A 494 -10.74 8.26 -7.47
CA LEU A 494 -9.56 9.12 -7.59
C LEU A 494 -9.85 10.50 -8.19
N ASN A 495 -10.93 10.61 -8.98
CA ASN A 495 -11.37 11.89 -9.53
C ASN A 495 -12.20 12.70 -8.53
N THR A 496 -12.58 12.09 -7.40
CA THR A 496 -13.30 12.73 -6.32
C THR A 496 -12.37 12.80 -5.12
N PRO A 497 -11.59 13.89 -4.93
CA PRO A 497 -10.68 13.97 -3.80
C PRO A 497 -11.47 13.65 -2.53
N PRO A 498 -10.97 12.75 -1.65
CA PRO A 498 -11.65 12.48 -0.39
C PRO A 498 -11.88 13.83 0.27
N ALA A 499 -13.10 14.05 0.76
CA ALA A 499 -13.42 15.23 1.54
C ALA A 499 -12.61 15.13 2.83
N VAL A 500 -11.34 15.53 2.76
CA VAL A 500 -10.57 15.91 3.93
C VAL A 500 -11.34 17.12 4.43
N PRO A 501 -12.03 17.08 5.59
CA PRO A 501 -12.36 18.33 6.24
C PRO A 501 -11.04 19.03 6.39
N ALA A 502 -10.83 20.08 5.59
CA ALA A 502 -9.64 20.88 5.67
C ALA A 502 -9.63 21.38 7.11
N ALA A 503 -8.79 20.76 7.96
CA ALA A 503 -8.33 21.46 9.13
C ALA A 503 -7.80 22.79 8.57
N PRO A 504 -8.29 23.94 9.05
CA PRO A 504 -7.80 25.22 8.58
C PRO A 504 -6.29 25.16 8.64
N VAL A 505 -5.64 25.32 7.48
CA VAL A 505 -4.20 25.45 7.41
C VAL A 505 -3.92 26.81 8.01
N ASP A 506 -3.79 26.87 9.33
CA ASP A 506 -3.16 28.00 9.98
C ASP A 506 -1.74 28.06 9.40
N THR A 507 -1.47 29.15 8.70
CA THR A 507 -0.12 29.53 8.26
C THR A 507 0.84 29.34 9.43
N PRO A 508 1.97 28.65 9.26
CA PRO A 508 2.84 28.31 10.38
C PRO A 508 3.43 29.60 10.94
N THR A 509 2.86 30.04 12.06
CA THR A 509 3.52 30.95 12.98
C THR A 509 3.87 30.08 14.17
N ASP A 510 5.16 29.77 14.26
CA ASP A 510 5.80 28.95 15.27
C ASP A 510 5.50 27.44 15.23
N ALA A 511 6.54 26.66 15.48
CA ALA A 511 6.52 25.20 15.46
C ALA A 511 5.60 24.67 16.58
N GLU A 512 4.33 24.47 16.28
CA GLU A 512 3.42 23.73 17.16
C GLU A 512 3.70 22.23 17.08
N GLU A 513 3.84 21.66 18.27
CA GLU A 513 4.03 20.26 18.56
C GLU A 513 2.89 19.44 17.93
N ILE A 514 3.21 18.45 17.11
CA ILE A 514 2.21 17.57 16.49
C ILE A 514 1.52 16.79 17.62
N GLN A 515 0.36 17.27 18.08
CA GLN A 515 -0.47 16.52 19.02
C GLN A 515 -1.12 15.35 18.28
N VAL A 516 -0.63 14.15 18.57
CA VAL A 516 -1.33 12.90 18.25
C VAL A 516 -2.64 12.89 19.07
N PRO A 517 -3.81 12.57 18.49
CA PRO A 517 -5.03 12.42 19.27
C PRO A 517 -4.79 11.36 20.35
N ALA A 518 -4.89 11.74 21.62
CA ALA A 518 -4.81 10.80 22.72
C ALA A 518 -5.97 9.81 22.61
N ALA A 519 -5.67 8.52 22.50
CA ALA A 519 -6.67 7.50 22.77
C ALA A 519 -7.06 7.63 24.25
N GLU A 520 -8.30 8.02 24.52
CA GLU A 520 -8.87 7.95 25.87
C GLU A 520 -8.92 6.46 26.26
N LEU A 521 -7.89 6.00 26.98
CA LEU A 521 -7.92 4.72 27.66
C LEU A 521 -8.96 4.81 28.79
N PRO A 522 -9.87 3.83 28.94
CA PRO A 522 -10.71 3.75 30.12
C PRO A 522 -9.81 3.65 31.38
N PRO A 523 -10.23 4.23 32.51
CA PRO A 523 -9.41 4.26 33.72
C PRO A 523 -9.01 2.84 34.13
N ALA A 524 -7.72 2.65 34.40
CA ALA A 524 -7.19 1.41 34.91
C ALA A 524 -7.90 1.05 36.22
N ALA A 525 -8.47 -0.15 36.30
CA ALA A 525 -8.92 -0.72 37.56
C ALA A 525 -7.70 -0.84 38.49
N GLU A 526 -7.78 -0.26 39.68
CA GLU A 526 -6.75 -0.41 40.70
C GLU A 526 -6.58 -1.90 41.04
N PRO A 527 -5.35 -2.45 41.04
CA PRO A 527 -5.12 -3.77 41.57
C PRO A 527 -5.25 -3.72 43.10
N ASP A 528 -6.22 -4.46 43.64
CA ASP A 528 -6.35 -4.76 45.08
C ASP A 528 -5.14 -5.58 45.53
N LEU A 529 -4.05 -4.87 45.88
CA LEU A 529 -2.87 -5.45 46.49
C LEU A 529 -3.12 -5.61 47.99
N GLN A 530 -3.85 -6.67 48.35
CA GLN A 530 -3.85 -7.15 49.73
C GLN A 530 -2.43 -7.63 50.08
N ASN A 531 -1.84 -6.98 51.08
CA ASN A 531 -0.53 -7.30 51.64
C ASN A 531 -0.58 -8.67 52.34
N PRO A 532 0.19 -9.69 51.90
CA PRO A 532 0.15 -11.03 52.49
C PRO A 532 0.68 -11.13 53.93
N LEU A 533 1.08 -10.03 54.56
CA LEU A 533 1.62 -9.99 55.92
C LEU A 533 0.58 -9.70 57.02
N ASP A 534 -0.66 -9.35 56.66
CA ASP A 534 -1.74 -9.10 57.65
C ASP A 534 -2.49 -10.37 58.11
N GLN A 535 -2.03 -11.57 57.71
CA GLN A 535 -2.61 -12.86 58.15
C GLN A 535 -1.75 -13.64 59.16
N LEU A 536 -0.84 -12.97 59.88
CA LEU A 536 0.00 -13.62 60.91
C LEU A 536 -0.24 -13.16 62.35
N GLU A 537 -1.37 -12.54 62.65
CA GLU A 537 -1.86 -12.37 64.03
C GLU A 537 -3.34 -12.75 64.16
N GLN A 538 -3.62 -14.06 64.07
CA GLN A 538 -4.71 -14.74 64.80
C GLN A 538 -4.60 -16.26 64.72
#